data_AF-A0A3M0XWX8-F1
#
_entry.id   AF-A0A3M0XWX8-F1
#
_cell.length_a   1.000
_cell.length_b   1.000
_cell.length_c   1.000
_cell.angle_alpha   90.00
_cell.angle_beta   90.00
_cell.angle_gamma   90.00
#
_symmetry.space_group_name_H-M   'P 1'
#
loop_
_entity.id
_entity.type
_entity.pdbx_description
1 polymer ?
#
loop_
_entity_poly.entity_id
_entity_poly.type
_entity_poly.pdbx_seq_one_letter_code
_entity_poly.pdbx_strand_id
1 'polypeptide(L)'
;MAKVIVRPNEERLNRCVTVDQMIAMQEGQFRAIRDVLAYFVVDESGRYVEDYEEAKRILGRLTIGELYELSEEFVGASEDIAVPPENAVG
;
A
#
# COMPACT_ATOMS: atom_id res chain seq x y z
N MET A 1 14.72 5.78 13.48
CA MET A 1 14.50 5.34 12.08
C MET A 1 13.60 6.35 11.41
N ALA A 2 13.82 6.64 10.12
CA ALA A 2 12.87 7.46 9.36
C ALA A 2 11.55 6.69 9.28
N LYS A 3 10.44 7.36 9.59
CA LYS A 3 9.10 6.75 9.55
C LYS A 3 8.77 6.44 8.09
N VAL A 4 8.49 5.18 7.77
CA VAL A 4 7.96 4.82 6.45
C VAL A 4 6.51 5.26 6.39
N ILE A 5 6.12 5.94 5.31
CA ILE A 5 4.76 6.44 5.10
C ILE A 5 4.25 5.81 3.81
N VAL A 6 3.07 5.18 3.88
CA VAL A 6 2.33 4.74 2.70
C VAL A 6 1.07 5.58 2.57
N ARG A 7 0.71 5.93 1.33
CA ARG A 7 -0.52 6.68 1.04
C ARG A 7 -1.31 5.94 -0.03
N PRO A 8 -2.48 5.36 0.31
CA PRO A 8 -3.30 4.77 -0.72
C PRO A 8 -3.82 5.84 -1.68
N ASN A 9 -3.96 5.43 -2.93
CA ASN A 9 -4.37 6.27 -4.04
C ASN A 9 -5.10 5.40 -5.05
N GLU A 10 -6.32 5.79 -5.38
CA GLU A 10 -7.23 5.02 -6.24
C GLU A 10 -6.60 4.71 -7.60
N GLU A 11 -5.97 5.70 -8.24
CA GLU A 11 -5.36 5.52 -9.56
C GLU A 11 -4.21 4.50 -9.51
N ARG A 12 -3.33 4.59 -8.51
CA ARG A 12 -2.23 3.62 -8.32
C ARG A 12 -2.75 2.24 -7.96
N LEU A 13 -3.79 2.15 -7.14
CA LEU A 13 -4.43 0.88 -6.79
C LEU A 13 -4.96 0.19 -8.06
N ASN A 14 -5.70 0.92 -8.90
CA ASN A 14 -6.29 0.40 -10.13
C ASN A 14 -5.26 0.06 -11.22
N ARG A 15 -4.10 0.73 -11.24
CA ARG A 15 -3.08 0.56 -12.30
C ARG A 15 -1.95 -0.39 -11.94
N CYS A 16 -1.59 -0.48 -10.66
CA CYS A 16 -0.36 -1.14 -10.23
C CYS A 16 -0.61 -2.43 -9.43
N VAL A 17 -1.79 -2.61 -8.85
CA VAL A 17 -2.11 -3.77 -8.01
C VAL A 17 -3.01 -4.73 -8.77
N THR A 18 -2.55 -5.95 -8.96
CA THR A 18 -3.37 -7.01 -9.56
C THR A 18 -4.26 -7.67 -8.52
N VAL A 19 -5.34 -8.31 -8.97
CA VAL A 19 -6.24 -9.09 -8.10
C VAL A 19 -5.46 -10.17 -7.35
N ASP A 20 -4.56 -10.89 -8.02
CA ASP A 20 -3.74 -11.93 -7.39
C ASP A 20 -2.83 -11.38 -6.27
N GLN A 21 -2.28 -10.18 -6.48
CA GLN A 21 -1.46 -9.51 -5.46
C GLN A 21 -2.29 -9.09 -4.25
N MET A 22 -3.51 -8.60 -4.49
CA MET A 22 -4.45 -8.23 -3.42
C MET A 22 -4.87 -9.47 -2.61
N ILE A 23 -5.19 -10.58 -3.27
CA ILE A 23 -5.51 -11.85 -2.61
C ILE A 23 -4.32 -12.33 -1.77
N ALA A 24 -3.12 -12.38 -2.36
CA ALA A 24 -1.93 -12.82 -1.64
C ALA A 24 -1.58 -11.92 -0.44
N MET A 25 -1.85 -10.62 -0.53
CA MET A 25 -1.73 -9.69 0.58
C MET A 25 -2.73 -10.01 1.71
N GLN A 26 -4.00 -10.25 1.37
CA GLN A 26 -5.04 -10.64 2.34
C GLN A 26 -4.78 -11.99 3.01
N GLU A 27 -4.11 -12.92 2.29
CA GLU A 27 -3.64 -14.19 2.84
C GLU A 27 -2.42 -14.04 3.78
N GLY A 28 -1.93 -12.83 4.00
CA GLY A 28 -0.81 -12.55 4.90
C GLY A 28 0.56 -12.89 4.30
N GLN A 29 0.67 -13.02 2.98
CA GLN A 29 1.96 -13.31 2.35
C GLN A 29 2.87 -12.08 2.42
N PHE A 30 3.86 -12.08 3.32
CA PHE A 30 4.75 -10.93 3.56
C PHE A 30 5.42 -10.35 2.29
N ARG A 31 5.75 -11.23 1.33
CA ARG A 31 6.29 -10.78 0.04
C ARG A 31 5.26 -9.97 -0.75
N ALA A 32 4.03 -10.44 -0.80
CA ALA A 32 2.93 -9.73 -1.48
C ALA A 32 2.60 -8.42 -0.76
N ILE A 33 2.52 -8.42 0.57
CA ILE A 33 2.32 -7.19 1.37
C ILE A 33 3.38 -6.15 1.02
N ARG A 34 4.66 -6.52 1.07
CA ARG A 34 5.76 -5.61 0.72
C ARG A 34 5.66 -5.11 -0.72
N ASP A 35 5.37 -6.00 -1.66
CA ASP A 35 5.33 -5.67 -3.08
C ASP A 35 4.13 -4.76 -3.41
N VAL A 36 2.98 -4.95 -2.77
CA VAL A 36 1.83 -4.03 -2.90
C VAL A 36 2.14 -2.68 -2.27
N LEU A 37 2.60 -2.64 -1.01
CA LEU A 37 2.89 -1.39 -0.30
C LEU A 37 3.97 -0.55 -1.00
N ALA A 38 4.89 -1.18 -1.73
CA ALA A 38 5.95 -0.48 -2.46
C ALA A 38 5.42 0.53 -3.50
N TYR A 39 4.23 0.31 -4.06
CA TYR A 39 3.62 1.27 -4.99
C TYR A 39 3.12 2.56 -4.33
N PHE A 40 3.00 2.57 -3.00
CA PHE A 40 2.35 3.61 -2.22
C PHE A 40 3.29 4.29 -1.24
N VAL A 41 4.57 3.91 -1.20
CA VAL A 41 5.58 4.56 -0.36
C VAL A 41 5.75 6.02 -0.81
N VAL A 42 5.72 6.93 0.15
CA VAL A 42 6.01 8.36 -0.08
C VAL A 42 7.25 8.81 0.68
N ASP A 43 7.94 9.80 0.14
CA ASP A 43 9.07 10.47 0.77
C ASP A 43 8.60 11.50 1.82
N GLU A 44 9.57 12.18 2.46
CA GLU A 44 9.30 13.22 3.46
C GLU A 44 8.56 14.45 2.89
N SER A 45 8.61 14.64 1.57
CA SER A 45 7.86 15.68 0.85
C SER A 45 6.44 15.24 0.48
N GLY A 46 6.06 14.00 0.81
CA GLY A 46 4.77 13.40 0.47
C GLY A 46 4.64 12.98 -0.99
N ARG A 47 5.75 12.90 -1.73
CA ARG A 47 5.77 12.41 -3.12
C ARG A 47 6.00 10.91 -3.14
N TYR A 48 5.38 10.22 -4.08
CA TYR A 48 5.61 8.79 -4.26
C TYR A 48 7.07 8.50 -4.64
N VAL A 49 7.61 7.44 -4.07
CA VAL A 49 8.90 6.89 -4.50
C VAL A 49 8.67 6.21 -5.85
N GLU A 50 9.25 6.78 -6.91
CA GLU A 50 9.05 6.31 -8.28
C GLU A 50 9.88 5.05 -8.60
N ASP A 51 11.03 4.85 -7.93
CA ASP A 51 11.79 3.60 -8.04
C ASP A 51 11.18 2.53 -7.12
N TYR A 52 10.49 1.58 -7.74
CA TYR A 52 9.87 0.45 -7.06
C TYR A 52 10.86 -0.42 -6.25
N GLU A 53 12.08 -0.62 -6.76
CA GLU A 53 13.08 -1.41 -6.04
C GLU A 53 13.67 -0.61 -4.86
N GLU A 54 13.74 0.71 -4.96
CA GLU A 54 14.03 1.57 -3.82
C GLU A 54 12.93 1.49 -2.75
N ALA A 55 11.66 1.59 -3.14
CA ALA A 55 10.52 1.44 -2.23
C ALA A 55 10.54 0.09 -1.49
N LYS A 56 10.83 -1.00 -2.21
CA LYS A 56 11.01 -2.34 -1.61
C LYS A 56 12.20 -2.39 -0.64
N ARG A 57 13.31 -1.73 -0.95
CA ARG A 57 14.47 -1.65 -0.03
C ARG A 57 14.13 -0.87 1.24
N ILE A 58 13.32 0.19 1.13
CA ILE A 58 12.82 0.95 2.28
C ILE A 58 11.95 0.05 3.17
N LEU A 59 10.96 -0.62 2.58
CA LEU A 59 10.07 -1.55 3.29
C LEU A 59 10.81 -2.75 3.88
N GLY A 60 11.86 -3.24 3.20
CA GLY A 60 12.69 -4.36 3.66
C GLY A 60 13.50 -4.07 4.93
N ARG A 61 13.52 -2.82 5.42
CA ARG A 61 14.12 -2.44 6.71
C ARG A 61 13.14 -2.53 7.88
N LEU A 62 11.85 -2.71 7.61
CA LEU A 62 10.83 -2.91 8.63
C LEU A 62 10.93 -4.31 9.22
N THR A 63 10.65 -4.42 10.51
CA THR A 63 10.37 -5.69 11.15
C THR A 63 9.04 -6.25 10.64
N ILE A 64 8.78 -7.54 10.87
CA ILE A 64 7.52 -8.19 10.50
C ILE A 64 6.32 -7.48 11.16
N GLY A 65 6.46 -7.06 12.42
CA GLY A 65 5.41 -6.33 13.14
C GLY A 65 5.12 -4.97 12.52
N GLU A 66 6.15 -4.17 12.24
CA GLU A 66 5.99 -2.86 11.59
C GLU A 66 5.39 -2.98 10.18
N LEU A 67 5.78 -4.01 9.41
CA LEU A 67 5.21 -4.26 8.10
C LEU A 67 3.73 -4.63 8.19
N TYR A 68 3.35 -5.41 9.21
CA TYR A 68 1.97 -5.82 9.43
C TYR A 68 1.10 -4.63 9.86
N GLU A 69 1.55 -3.84 10.84
CA GLU A 69 0.88 -2.60 11.26
C GLU A 69 0.67 -1.65 10.07
N LEU A 70 1.71 -1.44 9.25
CA LEU A 70 1.63 -0.60 8.05
C LEU A 70 0.63 -1.15 7.02
N SER A 71 0.51 -2.49 6.93
CA SER A 71 -0.44 -3.13 6.02
C SER A 71 -1.89 -2.96 6.49
N GLU A 72 -2.14 -3.03 7.80
CA GLU A 72 -3.47 -2.79 8.37
C GLU A 72 -3.89 -1.32 8.22
N GLU A 73 -2.98 -0.38 8.47
CA GLU A 73 -3.20 1.04 8.22
C GLU A 73 -3.53 1.30 6.74
N PHE A 74 -2.80 0.65 5.83
CA PHE A 74 -3.02 0.79 4.39
C PHE A 74 -4.38 0.22 3.96
N VAL A 75 -4.78 -0.95 4.45
CA VAL A 75 -6.07 -1.56 4.12
C VAL A 75 -7.21 -0.66 4.59
N GLY A 76 -7.17 -0.21 5.86
CA GLY A 76 -8.21 0.69 6.38
C GLY A 76 -8.33 1.99 5.58
N ALA A 77 -7.20 2.61 5.24
CA ALA A 77 -7.21 3.82 4.42
C ALA A 77 -7.60 3.57 2.95
N SER A 78 -7.42 2.34 2.44
CA SER A 78 -7.84 1.96 1.08
C SER A 78 -9.33 1.67 0.99
N GLU A 79 -9.93 1.08 2.03
CA GLU A 79 -11.38 0.87 2.11
C GLU A 79 -12.13 2.20 2.00
N ASP A 80 -11.65 3.25 2.66
CA ASP A 80 -12.23 4.60 2.57
C ASP A 80 -12.20 5.20 1.14
N ILE A 81 -11.24 4.77 0.32
CA ILE A 81 -11.08 5.22 -1.08
C ILE A 81 -11.88 4.33 -2.04
N ALA A 82 -12.01 3.04 -1.73
CA ALA A 82 -12.70 2.06 -2.54
C ALA A 82 -14.23 2.11 -2.38
N VAL A 83 -14.76 2.78 -1.35
CA VAL A 83 -16.17 3.13 -1.26
C VAL A 83 -16.49 4.13 -2.38
N PRO A 84 -17.21 3.75 -3.44
CA PRO A 84 -17.73 4.73 -4.37
C PRO A 84 -18.67 5.65 -3.58
N PRO A 85 -18.75 6.96 -3.88
CA PRO A 85 -19.78 7.79 -3.29
C PRO A 85 -21.11 7.07 -3.50
N GLU A 86 -21.80 6.77 -2.40
CA GLU A 86 -23.03 5.99 -2.32
C GLU A 86 -23.91 6.22 -3.55
N ASN A 87 -24.49 5.15 -4.10
CA ASN A 87 -25.86 5.18 -4.60
C ASN A 87 -26.33 6.57 -5.10
N ALA A 88 -25.68 7.09 -6.15
CA ALA A 88 -26.25 8.16 -6.95
C ALA A 88 -27.45 7.54 -7.65
N VAL A 89 -28.55 7.50 -6.91
CA VAL A 89 -29.91 7.13 -7.31
C VAL A 89 -30.14 7.52 -8.77
N GLY A 90 -30.41 6.49 -9.57
CA GLY A 90 -30.93 6.57 -10.93
C GLY A 90 -31.67 5.28 -11.22
#